data_AF-A0A443M045-F1
#
_entry.id   AF-A0A443M045-F1
#
_cell.length_a   1.000
_cell.length_b   1.000
_cell.length_c   1.000
_cell.angle_alpha   90.00
_cell.angle_beta   90.00
_cell.angle_gamma   90.00
#
_symmetry.space_group_name_H-M   'P 1'
#
loop_
_entity.id
_entity.type
_entity.pdbx_description
1 polymer ?
#
loop_
_entity_poly.entity_id
_entity_poly.type
_entity_poly.pdbx_seq_one_letter_code
_entity_poly.pdbx_strand_id
1 'polypeptide(L)'
;MVLPVSPLARLLDRLTPLEPEDRIDAIMGEIMATGRSQLNLSVRPAWIELHGIKATGPDLAMLCARWIAAAVDAAPLAEARAQVPPRKPKPRG
;
A
#
# COMPACT_ATOMS: atom_id res chain seq x y z
N MET A 1 -20.13 13.83 -4.20
CA MET A 1 -19.37 13.04 -5.20
C MET A 1 -18.49 12.08 -4.42
N VAL A 2 -18.74 10.76 -4.50
CA VAL A 2 -17.91 9.76 -3.81
C VAL A 2 -16.73 9.46 -4.72
N LEU A 3 -15.55 9.96 -4.38
CA LEU A 3 -14.32 9.63 -5.10
C LEU A 3 -14.08 8.12 -4.98
N PRO A 4 -13.65 7.42 -6.04
CA PRO A 4 -13.22 6.04 -5.90
C PRO A 4 -11.99 6.03 -5.00
N VAL A 5 -12.19 5.65 -3.74
CA VAL A 5 -11.11 5.49 -2.76
C VAL A 5 -10.17 4.42 -3.32
N SER A 6 -8.90 4.78 -3.50
CA SER A 6 -7.90 3.86 -4.03
C SER A 6 -7.78 2.63 -3.10
N PRO A 7 -7.44 1.43 -3.61
CA PRO A 7 -7.23 0.26 -2.76
C PRO A 7 -6.25 0.52 -1.60
N LEU A 8 -5.21 1.32 -1.86
CA LEU A 8 -4.26 1.77 -0.86
C LEU A 8 -4.92 2.62 0.23
N ALA A 9 -5.73 3.62 -0.15
CA ALA A 9 -6.41 4.49 0.82
C ALA A 9 -7.43 3.71 1.67
N ARG A 10 -8.14 2.72 1.09
CA ARG A 10 -9.03 1.82 1.84
C ARG A 10 -8.28 0.98 2.86
N LEU A 11 -7.10 0.49 2.50
CA LEU A 11 -6.27 -0.27 3.42
C LEU A 11 -5.77 0.62 4.56
N LEU A 12 -5.27 1.82 4.27
CA LEU A 12 -4.79 2.75 5.31
C LEU A 12 -5.90 3.18 6.27
N ASP A 13 -7.12 3.41 5.77
CA ASP A 13 -8.30 3.68 6.60
C ASP A 13 -8.59 2.53 7.58
N ARG A 14 -8.52 1.27 7.10
CA ARG A 14 -8.66 0.08 7.95
C ARG A 14 -7.54 -0.08 8.97
N LEU A 15 -6.31 0.32 8.65
CA LEU A 15 -5.15 0.21 9.55
C LEU A 15 -5.10 1.29 10.63
N THR A 16 -5.67 2.47 10.37
CA THR A 16 -5.62 3.63 11.25
C THR A 16 -6.12 3.36 12.68
N PRO A 17 -7.31 2.73 12.89
CA PRO A 17 -7.82 2.48 14.24
C PRO A 17 -7.20 1.26 14.93
N LEU A 18 -6.42 0.43 14.23
CA LEU A 18 -5.90 -0.83 14.76
C LEU A 18 -4.68 -0.62 15.66
N GLU A 19 -4.49 -1.53 16.61
CA GLU A 19 -3.25 -1.61 17.39
C GLU A 19 -2.09 -2.10 16.52
N PRO A 20 -0.82 -1.84 16.89
CA PRO A 20 0.34 -2.21 16.07
C PRO A 20 0.40 -3.68 15.67
N GLU A 21 -0.03 -4.57 16.56
CA GLU A 21 -0.10 -6.02 16.34
C GLU A 21 -1.19 -6.40 15.32
N ASP A 22 -2.41 -5.87 15.48
CA ASP A 22 -3.50 -6.05 14.51
C ASP A 22 -3.18 -5.47 13.12
N ARG A 23 -2.39 -4.39 13.06
CA ARG A 23 -1.92 -3.82 11.78
C ARG A 23 -1.04 -4.79 11.01
N ILE A 24 -0.20 -5.56 11.70
CA ILE A 24 0.65 -6.58 11.07
C ILE A 24 -0.25 -7.65 10.46
N ASP A 25 -1.21 -8.17 11.21
CA ASP A 25 -2.14 -9.20 10.72
C ASP A 25 -2.98 -8.71 9.53
N ALA A 26 -3.45 -7.46 9.58
CA ALA A 26 -4.17 -6.86 8.47
C ALA A 26 -3.31 -6.70 7.20
N ILE A 27 -2.03 -6.29 7.35
CA ILE A 27 -1.08 -6.22 6.23
C ILE A 27 -0.79 -7.61 5.67
N MET A 28 -0.57 -8.61 6.53
CA MET A 28 -0.36 -10.00 6.12
C MET A 28 -1.58 -10.55 5.38
N GLY A 29 -2.79 -10.27 5.88
CA GLY A 29 -4.05 -10.59 5.22
C GLY A 29 -4.15 -9.97 3.83
N GLU A 30 -3.77 -8.69 3.69
CA GLU A 30 -3.76 -8.03 2.39
C GLU A 30 -2.74 -8.67 1.43
N ILE A 31 -1.53 -8.99 1.89
CA ILE A 31 -0.50 -9.67 1.07
C ILE A 31 -1.01 -11.00 0.53
N MET A 32 -1.69 -11.79 1.37
CA MET A 32 -2.29 -13.07 0.96
C MET A 32 -3.45 -12.87 -0.02
N ALA A 33 -4.26 -11.82 0.17
CA ALA A 33 -5.40 -11.52 -0.69
C ALA A 33 -4.99 -10.92 -2.05
N THR A 34 -3.88 -10.18 -2.10
CA THR A 34 -3.41 -9.50 -3.30
C THR A 34 -2.25 -10.26 -3.94
N GLY A 35 -2.51 -10.89 -5.09
CA GLY A 35 -1.47 -11.61 -5.87
C GLY A 35 -0.36 -10.73 -6.48
N ARG A 36 -0.25 -9.46 -6.08
CA ARG A 36 0.80 -8.51 -6.50
C ARG A 36 1.70 -8.07 -5.34
N SER A 37 1.57 -8.70 -4.18
CA SER A 37 2.32 -8.37 -2.98
C SER A 37 3.46 -9.36 -2.77
N GLN A 38 4.57 -8.88 -2.21
CA GLN A 38 5.76 -9.69 -1.96
C GLN A 38 6.28 -9.44 -0.55
N LEU A 39 6.61 -10.52 0.16
CA LEU A 39 7.24 -10.49 1.47
C LEU A 39 8.42 -11.46 1.47
N ASN A 40 9.58 -10.99 1.92
CA ASN A 40 10.74 -11.86 2.08
C ASN A 40 11.44 -11.57 3.42
N LEU A 41 11.28 -12.52 4.34
CA LEU A 41 11.88 -12.48 5.68
C LEU A 41 13.21 -13.25 5.76
N SER A 42 13.54 -14.03 4.73
CA SER A 42 14.74 -14.90 4.71
C SER A 42 16.01 -14.15 4.33
N VAL A 43 15.89 -12.96 3.72
CA VAL A 43 17.02 -12.10 3.36
C VAL A 43 17.26 -11.02 4.41
N ARG A 44 18.49 -10.52 4.54
CA ARG A 44 18.83 -9.41 5.43
C ARG A 44 19.39 -8.22 4.64
N PRO A 45 18.79 -7.01 4.75
CA PRO A 45 17.55 -6.74 5.48
C PRO A 45 16.33 -7.42 4.81
N ALA A 46 15.35 -7.80 5.63
CA ALA A 46 14.07 -8.30 5.13
C ALA A 46 13.33 -7.18 4.39
N TRP A 47 12.36 -7.52 3.55
CA TRP A 47 11.62 -6.53 2.77
C TRP A 47 10.18 -6.94 2.46
N ILE A 48 9.34 -5.93 2.25
CA ILE A 48 7.93 -6.02 1.88
C ILE A 48 7.66 -5.09 0.69
N GLU A 49 6.85 -5.54 -0.26
CA GLU A 49 6.28 -4.73 -1.33
C GLU A 49 4.77 -4.98 -1.41
N LEU A 50 3.98 -3.92 -1.21
CA LEU A 50 2.52 -3.96 -1.20
C LEU A 50 1.99 -2.67 -1.83
N HIS A 51 1.02 -2.79 -2.74
CA HIS A 51 0.51 -1.67 -3.56
C HIS A 51 1.58 -0.87 -4.33
N GLY A 52 2.71 -1.50 -4.68
CA GLY A 52 3.84 -0.84 -5.35
C GLY A 52 4.70 0.05 -4.44
N ILE A 53 4.49 -0.03 -3.12
CA ILE A 53 5.30 0.62 -2.11
C ILE A 53 6.19 -0.44 -1.46
N LYS A 54 7.50 -0.16 -1.42
CA LYS A 54 8.51 -1.07 -0.88
C LYS A 54 9.10 -0.54 0.41
N ALA A 55 9.23 -1.40 1.41
CA ALA A 55 9.95 -1.10 2.65
C ALA A 55 10.93 -2.22 3.02
N THR A 56 11.99 -1.86 3.75
CA THR A 56 13.03 -2.78 4.21
C THR A 56 13.26 -2.62 5.71
N GLY A 57 13.52 -3.71 6.42
CA GLY A 57 13.66 -3.72 7.88
C GLY A 57 14.36 -4.98 8.42
N PRO A 58 14.80 -4.94 9.69
CA PRO A 58 15.43 -6.08 10.35
C PRO A 58 14.44 -7.18 10.75
N ASP A 59 13.15 -6.84 10.93
CA ASP A 59 12.09 -7.73 11.37
C ASP A 59 10.72 -7.31 10.79
N LEU A 60 9.71 -8.16 10.97
CA LEU A 60 8.36 -7.97 10.42
C LEU A 60 7.66 -6.72 10.98
N ALA A 61 7.77 -6.45 12.29
CA ALA A 61 7.12 -5.30 12.90
C ALA A 61 7.70 -3.99 12.35
N MET A 62 9.03 -3.91 12.26
CA MET A 62 9.71 -2.76 11.66
C MET A 62 9.39 -2.62 10.16
N LEU A 63 9.24 -3.73 9.43
CA LEU A 63 8.81 -3.71 8.03
C LEU A 63 7.42 -3.12 7.86
N CYS A 64 6.45 -3.61 8.63
CA CYS A 64 5.08 -3.13 8.60
C CYS A 64 5.00 -1.65 8.99
N ALA A 65 5.69 -1.23 10.06
CA ALA A 65 5.72 0.17 10.47
C ALA A 65 6.32 1.09 9.39
N ARG A 66 7.45 0.69 8.78
CA ARG A 66 8.09 1.46 7.70
C ARG A 66 7.24 1.49 6.44
N TRP A 67 6.57 0.39 6.12
CA TRP A 67 5.66 0.32 4.98
C TRP A 67 4.46 1.24 5.18
N ILE A 68 3.84 1.24 6.37
CA ILE A 68 2.71 2.14 6.69
C ILE A 68 3.14 3.60 6.55
N ALA A 69 4.30 3.99 7.08
CA ALA A 69 4.80 5.35 6.94
C ALA A 69 4.97 5.74 5.46
N ALA A 70 5.63 4.89 4.66
CA ALA A 70 5.80 5.12 3.23
C ALA A 70 4.46 5.15 2.46
N ALA A 71 3.48 4.35 2.89
CA ALA A 71 2.15 4.32 2.31
C ALA A 71 1.35 5.60 2.62
N VAL A 72 1.45 6.12 3.83
CA VAL A 72 0.85 7.41 4.22
C VAL A 72 1.44 8.55 3.37
N ASP A 73 2.76 8.58 3.19
CA ASP A 73 3.42 9.59 2.35
C ASP A 73 3.04 9.46 0.85
N ALA A 74 2.82 8.23 0.37
CA ALA A 74 2.47 7.96 -1.02
C ALA A 74 0.96 8.12 -1.31
N ALA A 75 0.10 8.08 -0.30
CA ALA A 75 -1.35 8.11 -0.46
C ALA A 75 -1.87 9.37 -1.20
N PRO A 76 -1.43 10.60 -0.87
CA PRO A 76 -1.87 11.80 -1.60
C PRO A 76 -1.54 11.74 -3.10
N LEU A 77 -0.38 11.19 -3.46
CA LEU A 77 0.03 11.01 -4.85
C LEU A 77 -0.80 9.93 -5.56
N ALA A 78 -1.10 8.82 -4.87
CA ALA A 78 -1.94 7.76 -5.39
C ALA A 78 -3.38 8.25 -5.66
N GLU A 79 -3.94 9.05 -4.75
CA GLU A 79 -5.26 9.67 -4.92
C GLU A 79 -5.27 10.70 -6.05
N ALA A 80 -4.23 11.53 -6.16
CA ALA A 80 -4.10 12.47 -7.27
C ALA A 80 -4.06 11.74 -8.62
N ARG A 81 -3.33 10.61 -8.72
CA ARG A 81 -3.28 9.79 -9.94
C ARG A 81 -4.60 9.08 -10.25
N ALA A 82 -5.32 8.61 -9.23
CA ALA A 82 -6.64 8.00 -9.40
C ALA A 82 -7.70 9.01 -9.86
N GLN A 83 -7.53 10.29 -9.56
CA GLN A 83 -8.41 11.38 -9.99
C GLN A 83 -8.16 11.87 -11.41
N VAL A 84 -7.02 11.53 -12.04
CA VAL A 84 -6.76 11.88 -13.44
C VAL A 84 -7.50 10.89 -14.35
N PRO A 85 -8.55 11.31 -15.08
CA PRO A 85 -9.20 10.42 -16.05
C PRO A 85 -8.20 10.02 -17.14
N PRO A 86 -8.27 8.80 -17.68
CA PRO A 86 -7.42 8.39 -18.79
C PRO A 86 -7.60 9.40 -19.92
N ARG A 87 -6.49 10.02 -20.38
CA ARG A 87 -6.49 10.91 -21.52
C ARG A 87 -7.14 10.16 -22.69
N LYS A 88 -8.35 10.55 -23.09
CA LYS A 88 -8.99 10.01 -24.29
C LYS A 88 -8.02 10.22 -25.46
N PRO A 89 -7.77 9.21 -26.31
CA PRO A 89 -7.02 9.44 -27.53
C PRO A 89 -7.76 10.49 -28.36
N LYS A 90 -7.06 11.56 -28.71
CA LYS A 90 -7.56 12.64 -29.57
C LYS A 90 -7.93 12.03 -30.93
N PRO A 91 -9.16 12.20 -31.45
CA PRO A 91 -9.47 11.75 -32.79
C PRO A 91 -8.63 12.59 -33.76
N ARG A 92 -7.81 11.93 -34.59
CA ARG A 92 -7.27 12.55 -35.81
C ARG A 92 -8.44 12.64 -36.78
N GLY A 93 -8.86 13.87 -37.10
CA GLY A 93 -9.67 14.16 -38.27
C GLY A 93 -8.87 14.00 -39.56
#